data_AF-A0A4S8NZW0-F1
#
_entry.id   AF-A0A4S8NZW0-F1
#
_cell.length_a   1.000
_cell.length_b   1.000
_cell.length_c   1.000
_cell.angle_alpha   90.00
_cell.angle_beta   90.00
_cell.angle_gamma   90.00
#
_symmetry.space_group_name_H-M   'P 1'
#
loop_
_entity.id
_entity.type
_entity.pdbx_description
1 polymer ?
#
loop_
_entity_poly.entity_id
_entity_poly.type
_entity_poly.pdbx_seq_one_letter_code
_entity_poly.pdbx_strand_id
1 'polypeptide(L)'
;MAKGDFAFPSAPERAIALGEIHARPYPLLSSGRVIFQLAFMMDGGAAVHHAAISELSRARGVAPPDRQTRHHALAWGQGTLRWERHTEFSTWFWDAPLPETFGGEVPIHPFGDGFTAPGPLISGIRLELRPDGPDIASARAVFDPASLCYSELKNGQAAVLTDFRQDGNGLTQILVIDRGMTEAGRGAVIQRLLDIETYRTMAMLGLPLAQALSPEMRRIEDGLTAVTQRMKAHARDESDEMLTEITRLAAELEANAALSLYRFGASRAYDGIVRERIKTLDETPVPGHETLGAFLERRLAPAMRTCQSIEERQANLSRKLARATGLVRSWIDVELERQNSDLLTAMNRRAEMQLRLQQTVEGLSVAAISYYVIGLIGYAAKAIPHDLLPVDPVVVTGLSVPIAILGVWWMVRRLRRHHERDD
;
A
#
# COMPACT_ATOMS: atom_id res chain seq x y z
N MET A 1 35.93 -19.83 50.58
CA MET A 1 35.60 -18.82 49.55
C MET A 1 34.22 -19.14 49.01
N ALA A 2 33.21 -18.30 49.27
CA ALA A 2 31.91 -18.46 48.64
C ALA A 2 32.08 -18.24 47.12
N LYS A 3 31.64 -19.19 46.29
CA LYS A 3 31.56 -18.99 44.84
C LYS A 3 30.63 -17.80 44.61
N GLY A 4 31.14 -16.74 43.97
CA GLY A 4 30.30 -15.64 43.54
C GLY A 4 29.31 -16.17 42.50
N ASP A 5 28.01 -16.01 42.76
CA ASP A 5 26.98 -16.32 41.78
C ASP A 5 26.77 -15.14 40.83
N PHE A 6 26.56 -15.45 39.55
CA PHE A 6 26.25 -14.49 38.49
C PHE A 6 24.81 -13.96 38.61
N ALA A 7 24.47 -13.36 39.74
CA ALA A 7 23.16 -12.79 40.03
C ALA A 7 23.05 -11.34 39.51
N PHE A 8 23.04 -11.18 38.18
CA PHE A 8 22.78 -9.87 37.56
C PHE A 8 21.29 -9.70 37.22
N PRO A 9 20.75 -8.48 37.25
CA PRO A 9 19.43 -8.19 36.71
C PRO A 9 19.37 -8.55 35.22
N SER A 10 18.48 -9.47 34.83
CA SER A 10 18.25 -9.79 33.42
C SER A 10 17.36 -8.72 32.78
N ALA A 11 17.68 -8.33 31.55
CA ALA A 11 16.74 -7.60 30.71
C ALA A 11 15.44 -8.44 30.52
N PRO A 12 14.24 -7.84 30.58
CA PRO A 12 12.97 -8.54 30.45
C PRO A 12 12.84 -9.34 29.15
N GLU A 13 13.41 -8.83 28.06
CA GLU A 13 13.30 -9.40 26.72
C GLU A 13 14.28 -10.56 26.49
N ARG A 14 15.30 -10.71 27.35
CA ARG A 14 16.39 -11.68 27.14
C ARG A 14 15.86 -13.11 27.04
N ALA A 15 14.96 -13.49 27.94
CA ALA A 15 14.40 -14.84 27.93
C ALA A 15 13.56 -15.11 26.67
N ILE A 16 12.83 -14.10 26.19
CA ILE A 16 12.02 -14.19 24.96
C ILE A 16 12.93 -14.33 23.75
N ALA A 17 13.96 -13.49 23.64
CA ALA A 17 14.91 -13.51 22.52
C ALA A 17 15.71 -14.82 22.45
N LEU A 18 16.25 -15.29 23.58
CA LEU A 18 16.97 -16.56 23.65
C LEU A 18 16.03 -17.74 23.39
N GLY A 19 14.80 -17.68 23.93
CA GLY A 19 13.76 -18.67 23.68
C GLY A 19 13.46 -18.82 22.19
N GLU A 20 13.24 -17.71 21.46
CA GLU A 20 12.92 -17.77 20.02
C GLU A 20 14.08 -18.35 19.19
N ILE A 21 15.35 -18.03 19.51
CA ILE A 21 16.53 -18.57 18.81
C ILE A 21 16.61 -20.10 18.95
N HIS A 22 16.25 -20.63 20.11
CA HIS A 22 16.32 -22.06 20.41
C HIS A 22 15.01 -22.83 20.23
N ALA A 23 13.91 -22.15 19.88
CA ALA A 23 12.58 -22.76 19.80
C ALA A 23 12.42 -23.77 18.67
N ARG A 24 13.32 -23.79 17.67
CA ARG A 24 13.15 -24.55 16.42
C ARG A 24 14.38 -25.40 16.03
N PRO A 25 14.83 -26.36 16.86
CA PRO A 25 15.85 -27.30 16.42
C PRO A 25 15.28 -28.22 15.33
N TYR A 26 16.07 -28.48 14.30
CA TYR A 26 15.72 -29.47 13.27
C TYR A 26 15.50 -30.85 13.90
N PRO A 27 14.53 -31.65 13.42
CA PRO A 27 14.36 -33.00 13.92
C PRO A 27 15.62 -33.82 13.62
N LEU A 28 16.10 -34.57 14.62
CA LEU A 28 17.11 -35.59 14.40
C LEU A 28 16.45 -36.74 13.65
N LEU A 29 16.97 -37.07 12.47
CA LEU A 29 16.39 -38.08 11.59
C LEU A 29 17.38 -39.21 11.36
N SER A 30 16.91 -40.44 11.58
CA SER A 30 17.62 -41.64 11.11
C SER A 30 17.55 -41.74 9.58
N SER A 31 18.47 -42.49 8.98
CA SER A 31 18.37 -42.83 7.55
C SER A 31 17.17 -43.74 7.28
N GLY A 32 16.73 -43.82 6.02
CA GLY A 32 15.63 -44.70 5.61
C GLY A 32 14.26 -44.25 6.14
N ARG A 33 13.90 -42.99 5.88
CA ARG A 33 12.60 -42.42 6.31
C ARG A 33 11.86 -41.77 5.15
N VAL A 34 10.54 -41.82 5.20
CA VAL A 34 9.64 -40.99 4.39
C VAL A 34 9.10 -39.86 5.26
N ILE A 35 9.02 -38.67 4.69
CA ILE A 35 8.53 -37.46 5.34
C ILE A 35 7.42 -36.86 4.50
N PHE A 36 6.37 -36.47 5.18
CA PHE A 36 5.26 -35.71 4.64
C PHE A 36 5.23 -34.35 5.32
N GLN A 37 5.19 -33.27 4.54
CA GLN A 37 4.92 -31.94 5.07
C GLN A 37 3.76 -31.32 4.30
N LEU A 38 2.71 -30.93 5.05
CA LEU A 38 1.59 -30.18 4.52
C LEU A 38 1.60 -28.77 5.11
N ALA A 39 1.38 -27.76 4.28
CA ALA A 39 1.20 -26.38 4.69
C ALA A 39 -0.20 -25.91 4.35
N PHE A 40 -0.92 -25.37 5.32
CA PHE A 40 -2.29 -24.87 5.15
C PHE A 40 -2.36 -23.37 5.45
N MET A 41 -3.04 -22.61 4.58
CA MET A 41 -3.29 -21.18 4.76
C MET A 41 -4.18 -20.92 5.97
N MET A 42 -3.90 -19.84 6.70
CA MET A 42 -4.66 -19.44 7.90
C MET A 42 -5.78 -18.42 7.60
N ASP A 43 -6.51 -18.60 6.52
CA ASP A 43 -7.61 -17.69 6.14
C ASP A 43 -8.75 -17.68 7.19
N GLY A 44 -8.99 -18.81 7.84
CA GLY A 44 -9.92 -18.95 8.97
C GLY A 44 -9.36 -18.45 10.32
N GLY A 45 -8.12 -17.96 10.34
CA GLY A 45 -7.43 -17.48 11.53
C GLY A 45 -6.81 -18.59 12.38
N ALA A 46 -5.92 -18.17 13.30
CA ALA A 46 -5.14 -19.09 14.13
C ALA A 46 -5.98 -20.01 15.04
N ALA A 47 -7.21 -19.62 15.37
CA ALA A 47 -8.11 -20.41 16.21
C ALA A 47 -8.53 -21.72 15.56
N VAL A 48 -8.77 -21.72 14.23
CA VAL A 48 -9.16 -22.93 13.48
C VAL A 48 -8.01 -23.94 13.45
N HIS A 49 -6.79 -23.47 13.18
CA HIS A 49 -5.59 -24.31 13.19
C HIS A 49 -5.30 -24.88 14.58
N HIS A 50 -5.48 -24.05 15.62
CA HIS A 50 -5.35 -24.49 17.00
C HIS A 50 -6.41 -25.53 17.39
N ALA A 51 -7.65 -25.38 16.91
CA ALA A 51 -8.71 -26.35 17.14
C ALA A 51 -8.38 -27.70 16.50
N ALA A 52 -7.89 -27.70 15.26
CA ALA A 52 -7.49 -28.92 14.55
C ALA A 52 -6.39 -29.70 15.29
N ILE A 53 -5.30 -29.03 15.71
CA ILE A 53 -4.25 -29.74 16.47
C ILE A 53 -4.74 -30.19 17.84
N SER A 54 -5.61 -29.41 18.50
CA SER A 54 -6.17 -29.78 19.80
C SER A 54 -7.10 -30.99 19.73
N GLU A 55 -7.92 -31.09 18.69
CA GLU A 55 -8.77 -32.24 18.43
C GLU A 55 -7.92 -33.49 18.18
N LEU A 56 -6.88 -33.34 17.37
CA LEU A 56 -5.95 -34.42 17.08
C LEU A 56 -5.19 -34.89 18.33
N SER A 57 -4.73 -33.96 19.19
CA SER A 57 -4.10 -34.30 20.47
C SER A 57 -5.06 -35.05 21.39
N ARG A 58 -6.32 -34.58 21.51
CA ARG A 58 -7.35 -35.26 22.32
C ARG A 58 -7.67 -36.66 21.81
N ALA A 59 -7.81 -36.83 20.50
CA ALA A 59 -8.04 -38.13 19.88
C ALA A 59 -6.90 -39.13 20.13
N ARG A 60 -5.71 -38.64 20.51
CA ARG A 60 -4.53 -39.45 20.84
C ARG A 60 -4.18 -39.47 22.32
N GLY A 61 -5.04 -38.94 23.19
CA GLY A 61 -4.81 -38.91 24.63
C GLY A 61 -3.64 -38.02 25.06
N VAL A 62 -3.22 -37.08 24.20
CA VAL A 62 -2.18 -36.08 24.48
C VAL A 62 -2.85 -34.78 24.91
N ALA A 63 -2.28 -34.11 25.91
CA ALA A 63 -2.77 -32.80 26.33
C ALA A 63 -2.70 -31.81 25.16
N PRO A 64 -3.79 -31.08 24.85
CA PRO A 64 -3.76 -30.10 23.77
C PRO A 64 -2.77 -28.97 24.10
N PRO A 65 -2.14 -28.34 23.08
CA PRO A 65 -1.23 -27.23 23.30
C PRO A 65 -1.97 -26.02 23.89
N ASP A 66 -1.24 -25.09 24.50
CA ASP A 66 -1.80 -23.79 24.91
C ASP A 66 -2.13 -22.92 23.69
N ARG A 67 -3.05 -21.97 23.85
CA ARG A 67 -3.46 -21.05 22.75
C ARG A 67 -2.32 -20.20 22.19
N GLN A 68 -1.29 -19.95 22.99
CA GLN A 68 -0.13 -19.17 22.57
C GLN A 68 0.99 -20.02 21.97
N THR A 69 0.91 -21.35 22.13
CA THR A 69 1.90 -22.28 21.61
C THR A 69 2.01 -22.15 20.09
N ARG A 70 3.26 -22.09 19.59
CA ARG A 70 3.55 -22.03 18.15
C ARG A 70 3.98 -23.37 17.58
N HIS A 71 4.33 -24.34 18.41
CA HIS A 71 4.76 -25.65 17.97
C HIS A 71 4.20 -26.74 18.91
N HIS A 72 3.75 -27.86 18.36
CA HIS A 72 3.27 -28.99 19.13
C HIS A 72 3.67 -30.29 18.44
N ALA A 73 4.08 -31.29 19.21
CA ALA A 73 4.50 -32.58 18.69
C ALA A 73 3.78 -33.71 19.42
N LEU A 74 3.38 -34.73 18.69
CA LEU A 74 2.74 -35.93 19.23
C LEU A 74 3.15 -37.17 18.43
N ALA A 75 3.27 -38.30 19.10
CA ALA A 75 3.59 -39.56 18.47
C ALA A 75 2.41 -40.03 17.59
N TRP A 76 2.71 -40.53 16.39
CA TRP A 76 1.71 -41.07 15.48
C TRP A 76 2.24 -42.30 14.74
N GLY A 77 1.78 -43.49 15.15
CA GLY A 77 2.25 -44.74 14.58
C GLY A 77 3.76 -44.91 14.80
N GLN A 78 4.51 -45.13 13.72
CA GLN A 78 5.98 -45.26 13.72
C GLN A 78 6.70 -43.91 13.55
N GLY A 79 5.98 -42.81 13.77
CA GLY A 79 6.39 -41.46 13.44
C GLY A 79 6.05 -40.43 14.50
N THR A 80 6.48 -39.18 14.26
CA THR A 80 6.09 -38.04 15.09
C THR A 80 5.45 -36.97 14.23
N LEU A 81 4.21 -36.62 14.53
CA LEU A 81 3.56 -35.46 13.93
C LEU A 81 4.01 -34.21 14.67
N ARG A 82 4.49 -33.22 13.92
CA ARG A 82 4.89 -31.90 14.40
C ARG A 82 4.06 -30.85 13.68
N TRP A 83 3.35 -30.06 14.46
CA TRP A 83 2.61 -28.89 14.01
C TRP A 83 3.39 -27.64 14.36
N GLU A 84 3.49 -26.71 13.42
CA GLU A 84 4.07 -25.39 13.64
C GLU A 84 3.21 -24.30 13.02
N ARG A 85 3.01 -23.22 13.77
CA ARG A 85 2.23 -22.05 13.38
C ARG A 85 3.17 -20.93 12.96
N HIS A 86 2.98 -20.46 11.73
CA HIS A 86 3.64 -19.26 11.18
C HIS A 86 2.65 -18.08 11.20
N THR A 87 2.94 -17.00 10.46
CA THR A 87 2.05 -15.83 10.37
C THR A 87 0.90 -16.03 9.38
N GLU A 88 1.17 -16.63 8.22
CA GLU A 88 0.17 -16.79 7.13
C GLU A 88 -0.32 -18.24 6.95
N PHE A 89 0.41 -19.22 7.49
CA PHE A 89 0.14 -20.64 7.32
C PHE A 89 0.56 -21.45 8.55
N SER A 90 0.17 -22.72 8.60
CA SER A 90 0.74 -23.70 9.54
C SER A 90 1.32 -24.89 8.79
N THR A 91 2.45 -25.43 9.25
CA THR A 91 3.06 -26.64 8.72
C THR A 91 2.75 -27.85 9.61
N TRP A 92 2.54 -28.99 8.96
CA TRP A 92 2.26 -30.28 9.55
C TRP A 92 3.24 -31.29 8.99
N PHE A 93 4.29 -31.55 9.76
CA PHE A 93 5.36 -32.47 9.43
C PHE A 93 5.10 -33.82 10.07
N TRP A 94 5.21 -34.91 9.31
CA TRP A 94 5.19 -36.26 9.86
C TRP A 94 6.21 -37.13 9.15
N ASP A 95 6.97 -37.90 9.93
CA ASP A 95 8.01 -38.81 9.43
C ASP A 95 7.69 -40.26 9.77
N ALA A 96 8.05 -41.20 8.91
CA ALA A 96 7.76 -42.62 9.08
C ALA A 96 8.87 -43.51 8.47
N PRO A 97 8.88 -44.82 8.75
CA PRO A 97 9.73 -45.78 8.04
C PRO A 97 9.50 -45.73 6.54
N LEU A 98 10.59 -45.89 5.78
CA LEU A 98 10.55 -45.88 4.32
C LEU A 98 9.73 -47.05 3.75
N PRO A 99 8.90 -46.84 2.71
CA PRO A 99 8.29 -47.93 1.95
C PRO A 99 9.32 -48.63 1.05
N GLU A 100 9.03 -49.85 0.62
CA GLU A 100 9.96 -50.64 -0.21
C GLU A 100 10.38 -49.88 -1.48
N THR A 101 9.41 -49.41 -2.26
CA THR A 101 9.64 -48.66 -3.50
C THR A 101 9.42 -47.17 -3.30
N PHE A 102 10.13 -46.35 -4.09
CA PHE A 102 9.94 -44.91 -4.08
C PHE A 102 8.51 -44.56 -4.52
N GLY A 103 7.83 -43.71 -3.76
CA GLY A 103 6.42 -43.39 -3.98
C GLY A 103 5.45 -44.49 -3.53
N GLY A 104 5.94 -45.56 -2.88
CA GLY A 104 5.10 -46.64 -2.36
C GLY A 104 4.07 -46.19 -1.33
N GLU A 105 3.05 -47.01 -1.10
CA GLU A 105 1.98 -46.68 -0.16
C GLU A 105 2.47 -46.61 1.29
N VAL A 106 1.93 -45.64 2.05
CA VAL A 106 2.16 -45.51 3.49
C VAL A 106 0.79 -45.54 4.18
N PRO A 107 0.28 -46.72 4.56
CA PRO A 107 -1.14 -46.90 4.89
C PRO A 107 -1.55 -46.22 6.20
N ILE A 108 -0.63 -46.04 7.15
CA ILE A 108 -0.91 -45.43 8.45
C ILE A 108 -0.21 -44.08 8.52
N HIS A 109 -0.94 -43.01 8.23
CA HIS A 109 -0.46 -41.63 8.29
C HIS A 109 -1.47 -40.71 9.00
N PRO A 110 -1.06 -39.53 9.49
CA PRO A 110 -1.94 -38.63 10.22
C PRO A 110 -2.96 -37.88 9.38
N PHE A 111 -2.83 -37.90 8.06
CA PHE A 111 -3.61 -37.07 7.14
C PHE A 111 -4.79 -37.80 6.46
N GLY A 112 -5.19 -38.97 6.99
CA GLY A 112 -6.34 -39.76 6.51
C GLY A 112 -7.65 -39.40 7.21
N ASP A 113 -8.56 -40.38 7.37
CA ASP A 113 -9.98 -40.24 7.79
C ASP A 113 -10.26 -39.57 9.17
N GLY A 114 -9.26 -39.10 9.89
CA GLY A 114 -9.41 -38.33 11.14
C GLY A 114 -8.84 -36.92 11.09
N PHE A 115 -8.29 -36.49 9.95
CA PHE A 115 -7.66 -35.19 9.80
C PHE A 115 -8.60 -34.20 9.11
N THR A 116 -9.02 -33.19 9.86
CA THR A 116 -9.73 -32.05 9.28
C THR A 116 -8.74 -30.98 8.90
N ALA A 117 -8.60 -30.72 7.60
CA ALA A 117 -7.75 -29.65 7.10
C ALA A 117 -8.19 -28.30 7.68
N PRO A 118 -7.30 -27.56 8.36
CA PRO A 118 -7.67 -26.31 9.04
C PRO A 118 -7.84 -25.11 8.08
N GLY A 119 -7.49 -25.29 6.81
CA GLY A 119 -7.59 -24.29 5.76
C GLY A 119 -7.19 -24.86 4.39
N PRO A 120 -7.11 -24.02 3.35
CA PRO A 120 -6.64 -24.44 2.03
C PRO A 120 -5.20 -24.95 2.06
N LEU A 121 -4.93 -26.09 1.41
CA LEU A 121 -3.58 -26.64 1.25
C LEU A 121 -2.79 -25.78 0.26
N ILE A 122 -1.70 -25.16 0.71
CA ILE A 122 -0.83 -24.33 -0.14
C ILE A 122 0.42 -25.07 -0.60
N SER A 123 0.92 -26.03 0.18
CA SER A 123 2.09 -26.84 -0.20
C SER A 123 1.96 -28.23 0.41
N GLY A 124 2.25 -29.24 -0.39
CA GLY A 124 2.29 -30.64 0.02
C GLY A 124 3.57 -31.28 -0.48
N ILE A 125 4.26 -32.01 0.38
CA ILE A 125 5.58 -32.57 0.09
C ILE A 125 5.61 -34.02 0.53
N ARG A 126 6.13 -34.87 -0.35
CA ARG A 126 6.61 -36.21 0.00
C ARG A 126 8.10 -36.27 -0.27
N LEU A 127 8.87 -36.39 0.80
CA LEU A 127 10.32 -36.50 0.74
C LEU A 127 10.74 -37.89 1.23
N GLU A 128 11.51 -38.61 0.44
CA GLU A 128 12.08 -39.89 0.85
C GLU A 128 13.60 -39.78 1.02
N LEU A 129 14.05 -40.05 2.23
CA LEU A 129 15.47 -40.18 2.59
C LEU A 129 15.86 -41.65 2.46
N ARG A 130 16.49 -42.01 1.34
CA ARG A 130 16.92 -43.37 1.02
C ARG A 130 18.43 -43.52 1.17
N PRO A 131 18.94 -44.61 1.77
CA PRO A 131 20.36 -44.92 1.69
C PRO A 131 20.77 -45.17 0.24
N ASP A 132 22.02 -44.84 -0.12
CA ASP A 132 22.54 -45.15 -1.45
C ASP A 132 22.56 -46.68 -1.68
N GLY A 133 22.07 -47.12 -2.83
CA GLY A 133 21.76 -48.53 -3.06
C GLY A 133 21.10 -48.83 -4.41
N PRO A 134 20.75 -50.10 -4.67
CA PRO A 134 20.25 -50.54 -5.97
C PRO A 134 18.91 -49.89 -6.37
N ASP A 135 18.06 -49.54 -5.41
CA ASP A 135 16.74 -48.96 -5.64
C ASP A 135 16.79 -47.49 -6.09
N ILE A 136 17.94 -46.85 -6.01
CA ILE A 136 18.09 -45.45 -6.45
C ILE A 136 17.85 -45.32 -7.95
N ALA A 137 18.26 -46.30 -8.76
CA ALA A 137 18.06 -46.25 -10.21
C ALA A 137 16.57 -46.24 -10.59
N SER A 138 15.75 -47.09 -9.94
CA SER A 138 14.30 -47.15 -10.15
C SER A 138 13.61 -45.90 -9.58
N ALA A 139 14.03 -45.42 -8.41
CA ALA A 139 13.50 -44.19 -7.81
C ALA A 139 13.74 -42.96 -8.71
N ARG A 140 14.94 -42.86 -9.31
CA ARG A 140 15.27 -41.77 -10.25
C ARG A 140 14.41 -41.78 -11.51
N ALA A 141 13.99 -42.95 -11.99
CA ALA A 141 13.20 -43.10 -13.20
C ALA A 141 11.76 -42.57 -13.07
N VAL A 142 11.30 -42.28 -11.85
CA VAL A 142 9.95 -41.73 -11.58
C VAL A 142 9.85 -40.24 -11.94
N PHE A 143 10.96 -39.50 -11.90
CA PHE A 143 10.96 -38.06 -12.15
C PHE A 143 10.97 -37.73 -13.65
N ASP A 144 10.33 -36.61 -14.01
CA ASP A 144 10.30 -36.10 -15.38
C ASP A 144 11.70 -35.62 -15.82
N PRO A 145 12.32 -36.23 -16.85
CA PRO A 145 13.64 -35.83 -17.32
C PRO A 145 13.73 -34.37 -17.82
N ALA A 146 12.62 -33.77 -18.25
CA ALA A 146 12.59 -32.41 -18.78
C ALA A 146 12.74 -31.33 -17.68
N SER A 147 12.42 -31.68 -16.43
CA SER A 147 12.51 -30.78 -15.27
C SER A 147 13.36 -31.34 -14.12
N LEU A 148 13.99 -32.50 -14.32
CA LEU A 148 14.80 -33.16 -13.30
C LEU A 148 15.98 -32.27 -12.86
N CYS A 149 15.92 -31.84 -11.60
CA CYS A 149 17.04 -31.27 -10.88
C CYS A 149 17.79 -32.40 -10.18
N TYR A 150 19.12 -32.40 -10.28
CA TYR A 150 19.97 -33.34 -9.56
C TYR A 150 21.22 -32.61 -9.07
N SER A 151 21.41 -32.61 -7.76
CA SER A 151 22.56 -31.97 -7.13
C SER A 151 23.16 -32.82 -6.03
N GLU A 152 24.47 -32.73 -5.87
CA GLU A 152 25.16 -33.27 -4.71
C GLU A 152 25.17 -32.21 -3.59
N LEU A 153 25.13 -32.68 -2.36
CA LEU A 153 25.06 -31.86 -1.16
C LEU A 153 26.17 -32.28 -0.20
N LYS A 154 26.59 -31.36 0.67
CA LYS A 154 27.50 -31.66 1.80
C LYS A 154 28.78 -32.41 1.36
N ASN A 155 29.45 -31.92 0.32
CA ASN A 155 30.67 -32.54 -0.23
C ASN A 155 30.49 -34.03 -0.61
N GLY A 156 29.34 -34.36 -1.21
CA GLY A 156 29.04 -35.72 -1.68
C GLY A 156 28.48 -36.67 -0.61
N GLN A 157 28.23 -36.21 0.62
CA GLN A 157 27.56 -37.00 1.66
C GLN A 157 26.07 -37.24 1.39
N ALA A 158 25.49 -36.48 0.45
CA ALA A 158 24.15 -36.72 -0.02
C ALA A 158 23.96 -36.24 -1.45
N ALA A 159 22.85 -36.66 -2.03
CA ALA A 159 22.37 -36.21 -3.32
C ALA A 159 20.86 -35.92 -3.22
N VAL A 160 20.38 -34.93 -3.94
CA VAL A 160 18.95 -34.58 -3.99
C VAL A 160 18.45 -34.59 -5.42
N LEU A 161 17.27 -35.16 -5.61
CA LEU A 161 16.56 -35.17 -6.88
C LEU A 161 15.13 -34.72 -6.70
N THR A 162 14.68 -33.84 -7.59
CA THR A 162 13.28 -33.44 -7.70
C THR A 162 13.06 -32.82 -9.07
N ASP A 163 11.88 -33.01 -9.63
CA ASP A 163 11.41 -32.27 -10.80
C ASP A 163 10.41 -31.16 -10.42
N PHE A 164 10.21 -30.96 -9.11
CA PHE A 164 9.25 -30.05 -8.50
C PHE A 164 7.79 -30.29 -8.93
N ARG A 165 7.48 -31.46 -9.48
CA ARG A 165 6.13 -31.86 -9.89
C ARG A 165 5.42 -32.55 -8.74
N GLN A 166 4.10 -32.41 -8.75
CA GLN A 166 3.21 -33.08 -7.81
C GLN A 166 2.80 -34.45 -8.35
N ASP A 167 2.65 -35.41 -7.44
CA ASP A 167 2.05 -36.71 -7.73
C ASP A 167 0.51 -36.61 -7.86
N GLY A 168 -0.15 -37.76 -8.03
CA GLY A 168 -1.61 -37.84 -8.09
C GLY A 168 -2.33 -37.37 -6.81
N ASN A 169 -1.60 -37.23 -5.70
CA ASN A 169 -2.12 -36.73 -4.42
C ASN A 169 -1.82 -35.23 -4.21
N GLY A 170 -1.21 -34.56 -5.19
CA GLY A 170 -0.83 -33.15 -5.07
C GLY A 170 0.46 -32.93 -4.25
N LEU A 171 1.25 -33.97 -3.98
CA LEU A 171 2.47 -33.89 -3.19
C LEU A 171 3.70 -33.78 -4.09
N THR A 172 4.49 -32.73 -3.89
CA THR A 172 5.78 -32.57 -4.55
C THR A 172 6.74 -33.66 -4.10
N GLN A 173 7.30 -34.40 -5.07
CA GLN A 173 8.19 -35.51 -4.78
C GLN A 173 9.64 -35.02 -4.67
N ILE A 174 10.32 -35.44 -3.60
CA ILE A 174 11.74 -35.17 -3.38
C ILE A 174 12.44 -36.47 -2.95
N LEU A 175 13.48 -36.85 -3.66
CA LEU A 175 14.36 -37.95 -3.28
C LEU A 175 15.65 -37.38 -2.71
N VAL A 176 16.00 -37.80 -1.49
CA VAL A 176 17.32 -37.54 -0.90
C VAL A 176 18.05 -38.87 -0.76
N ILE A 177 19.19 -38.98 -1.42
CA ILE A 177 20.10 -40.11 -1.32
C ILE A 177 21.09 -39.81 -0.19
N ASP A 178 21.07 -40.61 0.86
CA ASP A 178 21.96 -40.51 1.99
C ASP A 178 23.21 -41.37 1.80
N ARG A 179 24.38 -40.72 1.76
CA ARG A 179 25.70 -41.35 1.63
C ARG A 179 26.52 -41.21 2.92
N GLY A 180 25.84 -41.13 4.07
CA GLY A 180 26.48 -41.12 5.39
C GLY A 180 26.43 -39.76 6.10
N MET A 181 25.35 -38.99 5.91
CA MET A 181 25.12 -37.79 6.72
C MET A 181 24.94 -38.14 8.22
N THR A 182 25.23 -37.20 9.11
CA THR A 182 24.82 -37.32 10.53
C THR A 182 23.31 -37.12 10.67
N GLU A 183 22.71 -37.54 11.80
CA GLU A 183 21.27 -37.32 12.03
C GLU A 183 20.88 -35.84 12.03
N ALA A 184 21.72 -34.98 12.63
CA ALA A 184 21.56 -33.54 12.57
C ALA A 184 21.74 -33.00 11.14
N GLY A 185 22.68 -33.56 10.37
CA GLY A 185 22.89 -33.23 8.96
C GLY A 185 21.67 -33.54 8.11
N ARG A 186 21.09 -34.73 8.26
CA ARG A 186 19.83 -35.15 7.60
C ARG A 186 18.70 -34.19 7.94
N GLY A 187 18.46 -33.94 9.23
CA GLY A 187 17.44 -33.01 9.71
C GLY A 187 17.57 -31.62 9.09
N ALA A 188 18.79 -31.09 9.06
CA ALA A 188 19.06 -29.77 8.51
C ALA A 188 18.93 -29.70 6.98
N VAL A 189 19.27 -30.76 6.23
CA VAL A 189 19.06 -30.82 4.77
C VAL A 189 17.57 -30.93 4.46
N ILE A 190 16.87 -31.84 5.14
CA ILE A 190 15.45 -32.08 4.95
C ILE A 190 14.65 -30.81 5.25
N GLN A 191 14.87 -30.16 6.40
CA GLN A 191 14.15 -28.92 6.71
C GLN A 191 14.36 -27.85 5.64
N ARG A 192 15.58 -27.70 5.10
CA ARG A 192 15.84 -26.73 4.02
C ARG A 192 15.06 -27.05 2.76
N LEU A 193 14.96 -28.32 2.38
CA LEU A 193 14.19 -28.74 1.20
C LEU A 193 12.69 -28.51 1.41
N LEU A 194 12.18 -28.81 2.61
CA LEU A 194 10.80 -28.56 2.99
C LEU A 194 10.47 -27.04 3.01
N ASP A 195 11.38 -26.23 3.54
CA ASP A 195 11.29 -24.77 3.52
C ASP A 195 11.28 -24.25 2.09
N ILE A 196 12.19 -24.72 1.22
CA ILE A 196 12.26 -24.28 -0.19
C ILE A 196 10.92 -24.52 -0.90
N GLU A 197 10.34 -25.71 -0.76
CA GLU A 197 9.07 -26.06 -1.40
C GLU A 197 7.88 -25.25 -0.86
N THR A 198 7.84 -25.03 0.45
CA THR A 198 6.77 -24.26 1.09
C THR A 198 6.89 -22.78 0.69
N TYR A 199 8.07 -22.18 0.84
CA TYR A 199 8.29 -20.76 0.62
C TYR A 199 8.35 -20.37 -0.85
N ARG A 200 8.77 -21.26 -1.78
CA ARG A 200 8.67 -20.95 -3.22
C ARG A 200 7.22 -20.80 -3.65
N THR A 201 6.33 -21.62 -3.09
CA THR A 201 4.90 -21.56 -3.42
C THR A 201 4.27 -20.31 -2.81
N MET A 202 4.61 -19.99 -1.56
CA MET A 202 4.19 -18.73 -0.92
C MET A 202 4.71 -17.49 -1.65
N ALA A 203 5.95 -17.50 -2.13
CA ALA A 203 6.53 -16.40 -2.89
C ALA A 203 5.72 -16.12 -4.17
N MET A 204 5.25 -17.17 -4.85
CA MET A 204 4.51 -17.06 -6.10
C MET A 204 3.10 -16.48 -5.96
N LEU A 205 2.54 -16.37 -4.74
CA LEU A 205 1.20 -15.80 -4.51
C LEU A 205 1.08 -14.32 -4.88
N GLY A 206 2.20 -13.60 -5.01
CA GLY A 206 2.21 -12.22 -5.49
C GLY A 206 1.93 -12.08 -6.98
N LEU A 207 2.27 -13.09 -7.79
CA LEU A 207 2.17 -12.99 -9.25
C LEU A 207 0.72 -12.82 -9.74
N PRO A 208 -0.27 -13.64 -9.30
CA PRO A 208 -1.65 -13.45 -9.72
C PRO A 208 -2.19 -12.07 -9.36
N LEU A 209 -1.81 -11.54 -8.19
CA LEU A 209 -2.19 -10.19 -7.76
C LEU A 209 -1.57 -9.12 -8.66
N ALA A 210 -0.29 -9.24 -9.00
CA ALA A 210 0.37 -8.32 -9.93
C ALA A 210 -0.26 -8.35 -11.33
N GLN A 211 -0.67 -9.52 -11.81
CA GLN A 211 -1.37 -9.67 -13.08
C GLN A 211 -2.77 -9.03 -13.03
N ALA A 212 -3.50 -9.19 -11.94
CA ALA A 212 -4.82 -8.57 -11.75
C ALA A 212 -4.75 -7.04 -11.68
N LEU A 213 -3.71 -6.49 -11.05
CA LEU A 213 -3.52 -5.03 -10.92
C LEU A 213 -2.96 -4.37 -12.19
N SER A 214 -2.39 -5.14 -13.12
CA SER A 214 -1.74 -4.60 -14.32
C SER A 214 -2.68 -3.81 -15.24
N PRO A 215 -3.90 -4.27 -15.58
CA PRO A 215 -4.85 -3.49 -16.38
C PRO A 215 -5.32 -2.22 -15.66
N GLU A 216 -5.55 -2.29 -14.35
CA GLU A 216 -5.96 -1.13 -13.56
C GLU A 216 -4.88 -0.06 -13.51
N MET A 217 -3.60 -0.48 -13.39
CA MET A 217 -2.44 0.41 -13.46
C MET A 217 -2.40 1.17 -14.79
N ARG A 218 -2.63 0.47 -15.90
CA ARG A 218 -2.66 1.07 -17.24
C ARG A 218 -3.79 2.08 -17.37
N ARG A 219 -4.99 1.76 -16.88
CA ARG A 219 -6.14 2.67 -16.88
C ARG A 219 -5.85 3.97 -16.11
N ILE A 220 -5.13 3.87 -14.98
CA ILE A 220 -4.73 5.05 -14.20
C ILE A 220 -3.66 5.87 -14.93
N GLU A 221 -2.68 5.21 -15.56
CA GLU A 221 -1.66 5.86 -16.41
C GLU A 221 -2.28 6.62 -17.58
N ASP A 222 -3.22 6.00 -18.28
CA ASP A 222 -3.92 6.57 -19.42
C ASP A 222 -4.79 7.75 -18.98
N GLY A 223 -5.53 7.62 -17.86
CA GLY A 223 -6.32 8.70 -17.28
C GLY A 223 -5.46 9.91 -16.87
N LEU A 224 -4.33 9.67 -16.20
CA LEU A 224 -3.39 10.75 -15.86
C LEU A 224 -2.85 11.44 -17.12
N THR A 225 -2.54 10.66 -18.16
CA THR A 225 -2.08 11.21 -19.45
C THR A 225 -3.16 12.07 -20.10
N ALA A 226 -4.42 11.63 -20.10
CA ALA A 226 -5.54 12.41 -20.61
C ALA A 226 -5.72 13.73 -19.85
N VAL A 227 -5.71 13.70 -18.51
CA VAL A 227 -5.84 14.93 -17.71
C VAL A 227 -4.68 15.88 -17.97
N THR A 228 -3.45 15.40 -18.02
CA THR A 228 -2.29 16.27 -18.30
C THR A 228 -2.34 16.90 -19.70
N GLN A 229 -2.93 16.24 -20.70
CA GLN A 229 -3.18 16.85 -22.02
C GLN A 229 -4.30 17.89 -21.96
N ARG A 230 -5.40 17.62 -21.24
CA ARG A 230 -6.49 18.60 -21.01
C ARG A 230 -5.96 19.83 -20.28
N MET A 231 -5.12 19.65 -19.26
CA MET A 231 -4.45 20.76 -18.56
C MET A 231 -3.63 21.64 -19.50
N LYS A 232 -3.05 21.09 -20.57
CA LYS A 232 -2.31 21.86 -21.57
C LYS A 232 -3.22 22.65 -22.51
N ALA A 233 -4.38 22.10 -22.87
CA ALA A 233 -5.23 22.62 -23.94
C ALA A 233 -6.43 23.46 -23.42
N HIS A 234 -7.05 23.07 -22.31
CA HIS A 234 -8.30 23.61 -21.78
C HIS A 234 -8.19 23.87 -20.26
N ALA A 235 -7.06 24.46 -19.84
CA ALA A 235 -6.70 24.63 -18.43
C ALA A 235 -7.77 25.35 -17.58
N ARG A 236 -8.55 26.26 -18.20
CA ARG A 236 -9.48 27.16 -17.51
C ARG A 236 -10.90 26.64 -17.40
N ASP A 237 -11.41 26.01 -18.47
CA ASP A 237 -12.83 25.71 -18.58
C ASP A 237 -13.20 24.39 -17.89
N GLU A 238 -12.22 23.52 -17.64
CA GLU A 238 -12.43 22.14 -17.17
C GLU A 238 -11.70 21.83 -15.84
N SER A 239 -11.28 22.85 -15.08
CA SER A 239 -10.44 22.70 -13.88
C SER A 239 -11.06 21.82 -12.79
N ASP A 240 -12.33 22.03 -12.48
CA ASP A 240 -13.07 21.25 -11.47
C ASP A 240 -13.25 19.78 -11.88
N GLU A 241 -13.51 19.52 -13.16
CA GLU A 241 -13.61 18.17 -13.70
C GLU A 241 -12.26 17.44 -13.66
N MET A 242 -11.19 18.12 -14.08
CA MET A 242 -9.83 17.57 -14.03
C MET A 242 -9.40 17.27 -12.59
N LEU A 243 -9.73 18.14 -11.63
CA LEU A 243 -9.43 17.91 -10.21
C LEU A 243 -10.19 16.69 -9.67
N THR A 244 -11.47 16.56 -10.01
CA THR A 244 -12.30 15.42 -9.64
C THR A 244 -11.74 14.12 -10.22
N GLU A 245 -11.38 14.12 -11.50
CA GLU A 245 -10.81 12.96 -12.18
C GLU A 245 -9.45 12.55 -11.57
N ILE A 246 -8.53 13.48 -11.37
CA ILE A 246 -7.22 13.18 -10.72
C ILE A 246 -7.42 12.64 -9.31
N THR A 247 -8.34 13.20 -8.54
CA THR A 247 -8.60 12.77 -7.16
C THR A 247 -9.15 11.34 -7.14
N ARG A 248 -10.06 11.00 -8.07
CA ARG A 248 -10.53 9.61 -8.25
C ARG A 248 -9.40 8.66 -8.63
N LEU A 249 -8.57 9.04 -9.60
CA LEU A 249 -7.42 8.23 -10.02
C LEU A 249 -6.42 7.99 -8.88
N ALA A 250 -6.17 9.00 -8.05
CA ALA A 250 -5.34 8.88 -6.86
C ALA A 250 -5.96 7.95 -5.82
N ALA A 251 -7.25 8.09 -5.53
CA ALA A 251 -7.94 7.22 -4.58
C ALA A 251 -7.93 5.75 -5.02
N GLU A 252 -8.16 5.48 -6.30
CA GLU A 252 -8.09 4.12 -6.85
C GLU A 252 -6.67 3.53 -6.77
N LEU A 253 -5.64 4.34 -7.07
CA LEU A 253 -4.26 3.90 -6.95
C LEU A 253 -3.88 3.53 -5.50
N GLU A 254 -4.26 4.37 -4.54
CA GLU A 254 -3.96 4.16 -3.12
C GLU A 254 -4.71 2.94 -2.57
N ALA A 255 -5.98 2.73 -2.96
CA ALA A 255 -6.73 1.54 -2.59
C ALA A 255 -6.03 0.26 -3.11
N ASN A 256 -5.60 0.26 -4.37
CA ASN A 256 -4.88 -0.86 -4.97
C ASN A 256 -3.52 -1.11 -4.30
N ALA A 257 -2.77 -0.05 -4.01
CA ALA A 257 -1.48 -0.14 -3.34
C ALA A 257 -1.64 -0.72 -1.92
N ALA A 258 -2.66 -0.27 -1.17
CA ALA A 258 -2.94 -0.76 0.17
C ALA A 258 -3.29 -2.26 0.19
N LEU A 259 -4.07 -2.73 -0.80
CA LEU A 259 -4.42 -4.15 -0.92
C LEU A 259 -3.21 -5.04 -1.26
N SER A 260 -2.24 -4.52 -2.04
CA SER A 260 -1.11 -5.32 -2.50
C SER A 260 0.17 -5.23 -1.66
N LEU A 261 0.30 -4.20 -0.82
CA LEU A 261 1.53 -3.91 -0.08
C LEU A 261 2.01 -5.11 0.74
N TYR A 262 1.10 -5.72 1.52
CA TYR A 262 1.45 -6.87 2.35
C TYR A 262 1.90 -8.07 1.50
N ARG A 263 1.12 -8.41 0.46
CA ARG A 263 1.40 -9.60 -0.36
C ARG A 263 2.70 -9.47 -1.14
N PHE A 264 2.99 -8.32 -1.76
CA PHE A 264 4.27 -8.14 -2.45
C PHE A 264 5.46 -8.12 -1.49
N GLY A 265 5.31 -7.49 -0.32
CA GLY A 265 6.31 -7.56 0.75
C GLY A 265 6.58 -9.00 1.21
N ALA A 266 5.52 -9.78 1.44
CA ALA A 266 5.61 -11.19 1.80
C ALA A 266 6.28 -12.01 0.69
N SER A 267 5.88 -11.83 -0.57
CA SER A 267 6.49 -12.51 -1.71
C SER A 267 7.99 -12.27 -1.81
N ARG A 268 8.46 -11.02 -1.62
CA ARG A 268 9.90 -10.72 -1.57
C ARG A 268 10.60 -11.37 -0.39
N ALA A 269 9.99 -11.34 0.81
CA ALA A 269 10.58 -11.96 1.99
C ALA A 269 10.72 -13.49 1.82
N TYR A 270 9.71 -14.14 1.25
CA TYR A 270 9.72 -15.57 0.98
C TYR A 270 10.72 -15.96 -0.12
N ASP A 271 10.86 -15.18 -1.20
CA ASP A 271 11.95 -15.36 -2.18
C ASP A 271 13.33 -15.25 -1.52
N GLY A 272 13.50 -14.28 -0.61
CA GLY A 272 14.71 -14.14 0.20
C GLY A 272 15.04 -15.39 1.01
N ILE A 273 14.04 -15.98 1.68
CA ILE A 273 14.20 -17.24 2.42
C ILE A 273 14.61 -18.39 1.49
N VAL A 274 13.94 -18.52 0.33
CA VAL A 274 14.28 -19.57 -0.65
C VAL A 274 15.73 -19.44 -1.10
N ARG A 275 16.18 -18.22 -1.46
CA ARG A 275 17.58 -17.96 -1.85
C ARG A 275 18.58 -18.30 -0.74
N GLU A 276 18.25 -17.95 0.51
CA GLU A 276 19.09 -18.27 1.67
C GLU A 276 19.20 -19.77 1.90
N ARG A 277 18.08 -20.51 1.78
CA ARG A 277 18.05 -21.96 1.94
C ARG A 277 18.82 -22.67 0.83
N ILE A 278 18.65 -22.26 -0.42
CA ILE A 278 19.44 -22.75 -1.58
C ILE A 278 20.93 -22.52 -1.34
N LYS A 279 21.32 -21.29 -0.96
CA LYS A 279 22.72 -20.96 -0.67
C LYS A 279 23.30 -21.83 0.44
N THR A 280 22.51 -22.13 1.47
CA THR A 280 22.95 -22.94 2.62
C THR A 280 22.95 -24.44 2.35
N LEU A 281 22.21 -24.91 1.34
CA LEU A 281 22.33 -26.30 0.86
C LEU A 281 23.73 -26.57 0.30
N ASP A 282 24.37 -25.53 -0.26
CA ASP A 282 25.71 -25.60 -0.85
C ASP A 282 25.79 -26.72 -1.88
N GLU A 283 24.85 -26.66 -2.84
CA GLU A 283 24.67 -27.69 -3.85
C GLU A 283 25.76 -27.63 -4.92
N THR A 284 26.26 -28.80 -5.31
CA THR A 284 27.21 -28.93 -6.42
C THR A 284 26.53 -29.60 -7.62
N PRO A 285 26.77 -29.10 -8.84
CA PRO A 285 26.12 -29.60 -10.03
C PRO A 285 26.58 -31.01 -10.37
N VAL A 286 25.64 -31.88 -10.72
CA VAL A 286 25.94 -33.18 -11.33
C VAL A 286 25.99 -33.00 -12.85
N PRO A 287 27.04 -33.51 -13.54
CA PRO A 287 27.15 -33.38 -14.99
C PRO A 287 25.87 -33.85 -15.72
N GLY A 288 25.35 -33.00 -16.61
CA GLY A 288 24.15 -33.28 -17.38
C GLY A 288 22.82 -32.91 -16.69
N HIS A 289 22.85 -32.37 -15.47
CA HIS A 289 21.64 -31.99 -14.74
C HIS A 289 21.67 -30.52 -14.25
N GLU A 290 20.48 -29.90 -14.17
CA GLU A 290 20.30 -28.58 -13.55
C GLU A 290 20.28 -28.72 -12.03
N THR A 291 20.78 -27.71 -11.31
CA THR A 291 20.68 -27.66 -9.85
C THR A 291 19.33 -27.11 -9.39
N LEU A 292 18.94 -27.34 -8.13
CA LEU A 292 17.66 -26.83 -7.62
C LEU A 292 17.66 -25.29 -7.65
N GLY A 293 18.78 -24.68 -7.28
CA GLY A 293 18.99 -23.23 -7.30
C GLY A 293 18.86 -22.63 -8.69
N ALA A 294 19.54 -23.19 -9.69
CA ALA A 294 19.46 -22.71 -11.06
C ALA A 294 18.03 -22.85 -11.63
N PHE A 295 17.38 -23.99 -11.37
CA PHE A 295 16.01 -24.24 -11.79
C PHE A 295 15.03 -23.22 -11.21
N LEU A 296 15.12 -22.97 -9.89
CA LEU A 296 14.23 -22.08 -9.16
C LEU A 296 14.51 -20.62 -9.48
N GLU A 297 15.77 -20.20 -9.57
CA GLU A 297 16.13 -18.82 -9.93
C GLU A 297 15.52 -18.45 -11.29
N ARG A 298 15.65 -19.32 -12.29
CA ARG A 298 15.12 -19.10 -13.65
C ARG A 298 13.59 -18.96 -13.68
N ARG A 299 12.88 -19.59 -12.74
CA ARG A 299 11.41 -19.68 -12.73
C ARG A 299 10.72 -18.75 -11.72
N LEU A 300 11.37 -18.44 -10.60
CA LEU A 300 10.86 -17.51 -9.58
C LEU A 300 11.21 -16.05 -9.91
N ALA A 301 12.40 -15.79 -10.46
CA ALA A 301 12.84 -14.42 -10.70
C ALA A 301 11.92 -13.60 -11.63
N PRO A 302 11.31 -14.14 -12.70
CA PRO A 302 10.35 -13.39 -13.51
C PRO A 302 9.14 -12.91 -12.69
N ALA A 303 8.58 -13.77 -11.85
CA ALA A 303 7.43 -13.45 -11.02
C ALA A 303 7.75 -12.34 -10.01
N MET A 304 8.93 -12.43 -9.38
CA MET A 304 9.39 -11.41 -8.43
C MET A 304 9.61 -10.06 -9.11
N ARG A 305 10.20 -10.05 -10.32
CA ARG A 305 10.35 -8.84 -11.13
C ARG A 305 9.01 -8.22 -11.51
N THR A 306 7.99 -9.03 -11.82
CA THR A 306 6.63 -8.52 -12.09
C THR A 306 6.04 -7.84 -10.85
N CYS A 307 6.14 -8.46 -9.68
CA CYS A 307 5.65 -7.86 -8.42
C CYS A 307 6.35 -6.53 -8.15
N GLN A 308 7.68 -6.51 -8.22
CA GLN A 308 8.49 -5.30 -8.03
C GLN A 308 8.13 -4.21 -9.03
N SER A 309 7.95 -4.56 -10.31
CA SER A 309 7.59 -3.58 -11.34
C SER A 309 6.25 -2.91 -11.06
N ILE A 310 5.25 -3.64 -10.55
CA ILE A 310 3.95 -3.07 -10.19
C ILE A 310 4.09 -2.11 -8.99
N GLU A 311 4.83 -2.48 -7.95
CA GLU A 311 5.08 -1.59 -6.80
C GLU A 311 5.80 -0.29 -7.21
N GLU A 312 6.85 -0.41 -8.03
CA GLU A 312 7.59 0.74 -8.52
C GLU A 312 6.72 1.66 -9.39
N ARG A 313 5.84 1.08 -10.22
CA ARG A 313 4.86 1.82 -11.01
C ARG A 313 3.83 2.51 -10.13
N GLN A 314 3.29 1.84 -9.11
CA GLN A 314 2.39 2.44 -8.13
C GLN A 314 3.03 3.65 -7.45
N ALA A 315 4.25 3.50 -6.92
CA ALA A 315 4.97 4.58 -6.27
C ALA A 315 5.32 5.74 -7.23
N ASN A 316 5.60 5.45 -8.50
CA ASN A 316 5.82 6.47 -9.52
C ASN A 316 4.54 7.26 -9.82
N LEU A 317 3.42 6.57 -10.01
CA LEU A 317 2.14 7.19 -10.31
C LEU A 317 1.59 8.00 -9.15
N SER A 318 1.71 7.51 -7.91
CA SER A 318 1.28 8.26 -6.71
C SER A 318 2.00 9.61 -6.66
N ARG A 319 3.33 9.63 -6.89
CA ARG A 319 4.10 10.88 -7.01
C ARG A 319 3.66 11.76 -8.18
N LYS A 320 3.32 11.20 -9.35
CA LYS A 320 2.85 11.98 -10.51
C LYS A 320 1.46 12.57 -10.29
N LEU A 321 0.53 11.80 -9.73
CA LEU A 321 -0.83 12.23 -9.39
C LEU A 321 -0.81 13.31 -8.31
N ALA A 322 0.03 13.17 -7.28
CA ALA A 322 0.22 14.20 -6.26
C ALA A 322 0.69 15.53 -6.87
N ARG A 323 1.68 15.48 -7.79
CA ARG A 323 2.14 16.68 -8.51
C ARG A 323 1.05 17.27 -9.40
N ALA A 324 0.33 16.45 -10.16
CA ALA A 324 -0.75 16.91 -11.03
C ALA A 324 -1.88 17.58 -10.21
N THR A 325 -2.25 17.00 -9.07
CA THR A 325 -3.22 17.58 -8.12
C THR A 325 -2.76 18.95 -7.63
N GLY A 326 -1.50 19.06 -7.22
CA GLY A 326 -0.91 20.32 -6.77
C GLY A 326 -0.94 21.40 -7.85
N LEU A 327 -0.59 21.04 -9.09
CA LEU A 327 -0.66 21.96 -10.22
C LEU A 327 -2.10 22.44 -10.45
N VAL A 328 -3.08 21.53 -10.57
CA VAL A 328 -4.49 21.91 -10.80
C VAL A 328 -5.01 22.83 -9.69
N ARG A 329 -4.69 22.56 -8.42
CA ARG A 329 -5.05 23.44 -7.31
C ARG A 329 -4.46 24.83 -7.44
N SER A 330 -3.14 24.94 -7.69
CA SER A 330 -2.50 26.24 -7.88
C SER A 330 -3.08 27.02 -9.05
N TRP A 331 -3.47 26.35 -10.13
CA TRP A 331 -4.17 27.00 -11.25
C TRP A 331 -5.55 27.53 -10.85
N ILE A 332 -6.34 26.75 -10.10
CA ILE A 332 -7.64 27.19 -9.57
C ILE A 332 -7.46 28.40 -8.66
N ASP A 333 -6.48 28.37 -7.74
CA ASP A 333 -6.20 29.47 -6.82
C ASP A 333 -5.85 30.77 -7.57
N VAL A 334 -4.98 30.69 -8.60
CA VAL A 334 -4.63 31.84 -9.45
C VAL A 334 -5.84 32.39 -10.21
N GLU A 335 -6.72 31.53 -10.71
CA GLU A 335 -7.93 31.98 -11.41
C GLU A 335 -8.92 32.66 -10.45
N LEU A 336 -9.10 32.13 -9.24
CA LEU A 336 -9.92 32.77 -8.21
C LEU A 336 -9.37 34.14 -7.81
N GLU A 337 -8.05 34.28 -7.65
CA GLU A 337 -7.41 35.59 -7.41
C GLU A 337 -7.63 36.56 -8.57
N ARG A 338 -7.55 36.08 -9.81
CA ARG A 338 -7.77 36.89 -11.00
C ARG A 338 -9.23 37.38 -11.10
N GLN A 339 -10.20 36.50 -10.88
CA GLN A 339 -11.62 36.85 -10.84
C GLN A 339 -11.94 37.87 -9.74
N ASN A 340 -11.34 37.71 -8.55
CA ASN A 340 -11.47 38.68 -7.48
C ASN A 340 -10.90 40.05 -7.88
N SER A 341 -9.74 40.09 -8.53
CA SER A 341 -9.14 41.33 -9.05
C SER A 341 -10.02 42.01 -10.10
N ASP A 342 -10.58 41.25 -11.03
CA ASP A 342 -11.49 41.76 -12.07
C ASP A 342 -12.77 42.33 -11.46
N LEU A 343 -13.34 41.65 -10.44
CA LEU A 343 -14.50 42.13 -9.68
C LEU A 343 -14.21 43.44 -8.94
N LEU A 344 -13.07 43.54 -8.26
CA LEU A 344 -12.65 44.77 -7.59
C LEU A 344 -12.46 45.92 -8.57
N THR A 345 -11.87 45.65 -9.74
CA THR A 345 -11.68 46.64 -10.80
C THR A 345 -13.02 47.14 -11.35
N ALA A 346 -13.97 46.23 -11.58
CA ALA A 346 -15.33 46.58 -12.02
C ALA A 346 -16.07 47.41 -10.96
N MET A 347 -15.91 47.07 -9.68
CA MET A 347 -16.49 47.80 -8.56
C MET A 347 -15.91 49.22 -8.47
N ASN A 348 -14.59 49.37 -8.56
CA ASN A 348 -13.92 50.68 -8.57
C ASN A 348 -14.42 51.56 -9.73
N ARG A 349 -14.50 51.00 -10.95
CA ARG A 349 -15.04 51.74 -12.10
C ARG A 349 -16.49 52.17 -11.87
N ARG A 350 -17.30 51.33 -11.21
CA ARG A 350 -18.70 51.67 -10.88
C ARG A 350 -18.77 52.78 -9.84
N ALA A 351 -17.93 52.73 -8.80
CA ALA A 351 -17.82 53.76 -7.78
C ALA A 351 -17.38 55.10 -8.39
N GLU A 352 -16.35 55.11 -9.25
CA GLU A 352 -15.93 56.32 -9.98
C GLU A 352 -17.06 56.91 -10.83
N MET A 353 -17.84 56.06 -11.51
CA MET A 353 -18.98 56.51 -12.31
C MET A 353 -20.09 57.10 -11.43
N GLN A 354 -20.37 56.49 -10.28
CA GLN A 354 -21.31 57.03 -9.28
C GLN A 354 -20.84 58.39 -8.75
N LEU A 355 -19.55 58.55 -8.44
CA LEU A 355 -18.97 59.82 -8.03
C LEU A 355 -19.12 60.90 -9.10
N ARG A 356 -18.85 60.59 -10.37
CA ARG A 356 -19.04 61.55 -11.48
C ARG A 356 -20.49 61.96 -11.67
N LEU A 357 -21.43 61.02 -11.55
CA LEU A 357 -22.86 61.32 -11.62
C LEU A 357 -23.29 62.20 -10.45
N GLN A 358 -22.83 61.89 -9.23
CA GLN A 358 -23.11 62.70 -8.05
C GLN A 358 -22.56 64.13 -8.22
N GLN A 359 -21.32 64.29 -8.69
CA GLN A 359 -20.73 65.60 -8.99
C GLN A 359 -21.53 66.37 -10.05
N THR A 360 -22.11 65.67 -11.02
CA THR A 360 -22.96 66.29 -12.05
C THR A 360 -24.28 66.80 -11.44
N VAL A 361 -24.90 66.04 -10.53
CA VAL A 361 -26.11 66.44 -9.81
C VAL A 361 -25.85 67.58 -8.82
N GLU A 362 -24.71 67.54 -8.13
CA GLU A 362 -24.26 68.63 -7.26
C GLU A 362 -24.06 69.93 -8.04
N GLY A 363 -23.51 69.88 -9.26
CA GLY A 363 -23.43 71.05 -10.13
C GLY A 363 -24.80 71.65 -10.47
N LEU A 364 -25.82 70.81 -10.68
CA LEU A 364 -27.20 71.25 -10.91
C LEU A 364 -27.85 71.86 -9.65
N SER A 365 -27.48 71.36 -8.45
CA SER A 365 -27.99 71.88 -7.18
C SER A 365 -27.65 73.35 -6.95
N VAL A 366 -26.52 73.83 -7.47
CA VAL A 366 -26.13 75.25 -7.39
C VAL A 366 -27.19 76.13 -8.05
N ALA A 367 -27.71 75.72 -9.20
CA ALA A 367 -28.77 76.45 -9.90
C ALA A 367 -30.09 76.43 -9.11
N ALA A 368 -30.49 75.27 -8.61
CA ALA A 368 -31.73 75.12 -7.83
C ALA A 368 -31.69 75.93 -6.51
N ILE A 369 -30.60 75.82 -5.74
CA ILE A 369 -30.42 76.56 -4.48
C ILE A 369 -30.37 78.07 -4.76
N SER A 370 -29.64 78.51 -5.78
CA SER A 370 -29.57 79.93 -6.14
C SER A 370 -30.96 80.50 -6.46
N TYR A 371 -31.80 79.76 -7.18
CA TYR A 371 -33.18 80.16 -7.46
C TYR A 371 -34.01 80.34 -6.17
N TYR A 372 -33.95 79.40 -5.24
CA TYR A 372 -34.65 79.51 -3.95
C TYR A 372 -34.14 80.67 -3.10
N VAL A 373 -32.83 80.90 -3.04
CA VAL A 373 -32.23 82.01 -2.28
C VAL A 373 -32.67 83.36 -2.84
N ILE A 374 -32.63 83.52 -4.17
CA ILE A 374 -33.11 84.74 -4.85
C ILE A 374 -34.61 84.95 -4.53
N GLY A 375 -35.41 83.89 -4.57
CA GLY A 375 -36.82 83.94 -4.20
C GLY A 375 -37.04 84.39 -2.75
N LEU A 376 -36.27 83.85 -1.81
CA LEU A 376 -36.36 84.19 -0.39
C LEU A 376 -35.98 85.66 -0.12
N ILE A 377 -34.91 86.15 -0.76
CA ILE A 377 -34.52 87.57 -0.70
C ILE A 377 -35.61 88.45 -1.29
N GLY A 378 -36.22 88.04 -2.41
CA GLY A 378 -37.34 88.75 -3.02
C GLY A 378 -38.58 88.83 -2.11
N TYR A 379 -38.91 87.75 -1.41
CA TYR A 379 -40.00 87.77 -0.41
C TYR A 379 -39.67 88.64 0.80
N ALA A 380 -38.44 88.57 1.31
CA ALA A 380 -38.00 89.41 2.42
C ALA A 380 -38.02 90.91 2.05
N ALA A 381 -37.59 91.26 0.83
CA ALA A 381 -37.65 92.63 0.33
C ALA A 381 -39.09 93.15 0.22
N LYS A 382 -40.06 92.28 -0.12
CA LYS A 382 -41.49 92.62 -0.13
C LYS A 382 -42.11 92.73 1.27
N ALA A 383 -41.52 92.09 2.27
CA ALA A 383 -42.01 92.13 3.66
C ALA A 383 -41.59 93.39 4.43
N ILE A 384 -40.64 94.17 3.89
CA ILE A 384 -40.23 95.46 4.46
C ILE A 384 -41.27 96.52 4.05
N PRO A 385 -41.96 97.18 5.00
CA PRO A 385 -42.90 98.23 4.70
C PRO A 385 -42.21 99.41 4.02
N HIS A 386 -42.85 100.00 3.02
CA HIS A 386 -42.27 101.09 2.23
C HIS A 386 -41.89 102.35 3.05
N ASP A 387 -42.38 102.44 4.28
CA ASP A 387 -42.19 103.59 5.17
C ASP A 387 -40.80 103.64 5.85
N LEU A 388 -40.02 102.54 5.80
CA LEU A 388 -38.70 102.47 6.45
C LEU A 388 -37.51 102.63 5.48
N LEU A 389 -37.64 102.25 4.21
CA LEU A 389 -36.56 102.25 3.21
C LEU A 389 -37.12 102.45 1.77
N PRO A 390 -36.74 103.50 1.02
CA PRO A 390 -37.26 103.78 -0.32
C PRO A 390 -36.51 102.99 -1.40
N VAL A 391 -36.55 101.66 -1.33
CA VAL A 391 -35.87 100.78 -2.29
C VAL A 391 -36.90 99.93 -3.01
N ASP A 392 -36.90 99.97 -4.35
CA ASP A 392 -37.76 99.13 -5.18
C ASP A 392 -37.36 97.65 -5.01
N PRO A 393 -38.29 96.78 -4.55
CA PRO A 393 -38.03 95.34 -4.39
C PRO A 393 -37.50 94.66 -5.65
N VAL A 394 -37.81 95.18 -6.85
CA VAL A 394 -37.31 94.65 -8.13
C VAL A 394 -35.80 94.88 -8.27
N VAL A 395 -35.31 96.05 -7.88
CA VAL A 395 -33.88 96.40 -7.95
C VAL A 395 -33.07 95.56 -6.95
N VAL A 396 -33.59 95.38 -5.73
CA VAL A 396 -32.97 94.53 -4.70
C VAL A 396 -32.88 93.08 -5.17
N THR A 397 -33.96 92.55 -5.74
CA THR A 397 -34.00 91.18 -6.25
C THR A 397 -33.01 91.00 -7.42
N GLY A 398 -32.98 91.94 -8.38
CA GLY A 398 -32.05 91.89 -9.52
C GLY A 398 -30.58 91.96 -9.11
N LEU A 399 -30.23 92.84 -8.17
CA LEU A 399 -28.86 92.97 -7.65
C LEU A 399 -28.42 91.75 -6.84
N SER A 400 -29.38 91.04 -6.23
CA SER A 400 -29.11 89.83 -5.44
C SER A 400 -28.75 88.61 -6.30
N VAL A 401 -29.13 88.56 -7.58
CA VAL A 401 -28.88 87.42 -8.48
C VAL A 401 -27.38 87.07 -8.62
N PRO A 402 -26.49 87.98 -9.05
CA PRO A 402 -25.06 87.66 -9.18
C PRO A 402 -24.41 87.34 -7.83
N ILE A 403 -24.85 88.00 -6.76
CA ILE A 403 -24.34 87.77 -5.40
C ILE A 403 -24.74 86.38 -4.89
N ALA A 404 -25.99 85.98 -5.08
CA ALA A 404 -26.51 84.68 -4.67
C ALA A 404 -25.84 83.54 -5.46
N ILE A 405 -25.72 83.66 -6.78
CA ILE A 405 -25.08 82.63 -7.62
C ILE A 405 -23.59 82.48 -7.25
N LEU A 406 -22.84 83.58 -7.16
CA LEU A 406 -21.43 83.54 -6.80
C LEU A 406 -21.21 83.05 -5.36
N GLY A 407 -22.10 83.46 -4.44
CA GLY A 407 -22.07 83.04 -3.04
C GLY A 407 -22.32 81.55 -2.86
N VAL A 408 -23.39 81.02 -3.47
CA VAL A 408 -23.72 79.59 -3.43
C VAL A 408 -22.63 78.77 -4.14
N TRP A 409 -22.16 79.20 -5.30
CA TRP A 409 -21.06 78.53 -6.00
C TRP A 409 -19.77 78.50 -5.16
N TRP A 410 -19.40 79.63 -4.54
CA TRP A 410 -18.20 79.71 -3.70
C TRP A 410 -18.33 78.84 -2.44
N MET A 411 -19.51 78.82 -1.81
CA MET A 411 -19.79 77.99 -0.64
C MET A 411 -19.73 76.50 -0.97
N VAL A 412 -20.39 76.05 -2.05
CA VAL A 412 -20.32 74.66 -2.51
C VAL A 412 -18.88 74.27 -2.90
N ARG A 413 -18.16 75.16 -3.61
CA ARG A 413 -16.74 74.96 -3.94
C ARG A 413 -15.85 74.88 -2.70
N ARG A 414 -16.16 75.64 -1.65
CA ARG A 414 -15.41 75.64 -0.38
C ARG A 414 -15.67 74.38 0.43
N LEU A 415 -16.92 73.92 0.54
CA LEU A 415 -17.25 72.64 1.18
C LEU A 415 -16.56 71.48 0.45
N ARG A 416 -16.52 71.51 -0.88
CA ARG A 416 -15.83 70.50 -1.70
C ARG A 416 -14.34 70.40 -1.38
N ARG A 417 -13.64 71.53 -1.33
CA ARG A 417 -12.20 71.56 -0.99
C ARG A 417 -11.89 71.07 0.44
N HIS A 418 -12.89 71.08 1.32
CA HIS A 418 -12.74 70.56 2.68
C HIS A 418 -12.88 69.04 2.70
N HIS A 419 -13.84 68.47 1.94
CA HIS A 419 -14.03 67.02 1.88
C HIS A 419 -12.94 66.31 1.03
N GLU A 420 -12.42 66.94 -0.03
CA GLU A 420 -11.27 66.42 -0.80
C GLU A 420 -9.94 66.37 -0.01
N ARG A 421 -9.92 66.81 1.26
CA ARG A 421 -8.73 66.80 2.14
C ARG A 421 -8.77 65.72 3.22
N ASP A 422 -9.93 65.10 3.45
CA ASP A 422 -10.14 64.08 4.49
C ASP A 422 -10.29 62.65 3.94
N ASP A 423 -10.33 62.48 2.60
CA ASP A 423 -10.15 61.21 1.86
C ASP A 423 -8.74 61.17 1.23
#